data_AF-A0A1V8UXQ5-F1
#
_entry.id   AF-A0A1V8UXQ5-F1
#
_cell.length_a   1.000
_cell.length_b   1.000
_cell.length_c   1.000
_cell.angle_alpha   90.00
_cell.angle_beta   90.00
_cell.angle_gamma   90.00
#
_symmetry.space_group_name_H-M   'P 1'
#
loop_
_entity.id
_entity.type
_entity.pdbx_description
1 polymer ?
#
loop_
_entity_poly.entity_id
_entity_poly.type
_entity_poly.pdbx_seq_one_letter_code
_entity_poly.pdbx_strand_id
1 'polypeptide(L)'
;MMTLLEIACFNLEAVRIACEAGADRIELCDDRSSGGVTPSPDTVFAASSLCRKHGIQLFVMIRPRGGDFVYSLAEYSQMVADVARCKPLVDGFVFGILTTDVDEDYIGDVVRTRNLVVLAAPLPCTFHRAFDEITHRMAALDDVVQAGCTSVLTSGGATTAVEGTNILHDLVSRAEGSLNIIAGGGLRSSNVIGIVATTGVKAVHSSAILDDSDLANAAEIAALKAAVADALLKLKVPQAGFLPNVLPIPRTGSPAPCLVAPISTILFVDKNQQPSHPRAQYTPAESNIPSDKHWTDCPTPSTVVLMQQPDGQLCALLGDIVASRLKHRGVKAAVIHGRSRDIAACRELCNDGKFQVWSKGISTVGTSMEAKPWAFDVPLHVGGLVVNAGDIIVAEEAERGITIVPADKLEDVMKLLPGLKEADDNV
;
A
#
# COMPACT_ATOMS: atom_id res chain seq x y z
N MET A 1 4.35 2.18 3.14
CA MET A 1 4.12 0.81 3.65
C MET A 1 2.92 0.31 2.87
N MET A 2 2.95 -0.89 2.29
CA MET A 2 1.81 -1.42 1.53
C MET A 2 0.69 -1.77 2.50
N THR A 3 -0.53 -1.31 2.24
CA THR A 3 -1.71 -1.62 3.05
C THR A 3 -2.11 -3.06 2.80
N LEU A 4 -2.22 -3.87 3.86
CA LEU A 4 -2.62 -5.27 3.77
C LEU A 4 -4.09 -5.36 3.32
N LEU A 5 -4.36 -6.13 2.27
CA LEU A 5 -5.70 -6.42 1.79
C LEU A 5 -6.19 -7.78 2.31
N GLU A 6 -7.19 -7.75 3.19
CA GLU A 6 -7.94 -8.92 3.65
C GLU A 6 -9.25 -9.06 2.87
N ILE A 7 -9.52 -10.26 2.35
CA ILE A 7 -10.77 -10.58 1.65
C ILE A 7 -11.63 -11.53 2.47
N ALA A 8 -12.87 -11.15 2.75
CA ALA A 8 -13.88 -12.04 3.32
C ALA A 8 -14.38 -13.02 2.24
N CYS A 9 -14.29 -14.32 2.52
CA CYS A 9 -14.76 -15.37 1.64
C CYS A 9 -15.77 -16.26 2.36
N PHE A 10 -16.90 -16.55 1.69
CA PHE A 10 -18.01 -17.34 2.25
C PHE A 10 -18.12 -18.75 1.67
N ASN A 11 -17.22 -19.12 0.75
CA ASN A 11 -17.14 -20.44 0.14
C ASN A 11 -15.74 -20.66 -0.48
N LEU A 12 -15.44 -21.91 -0.84
CA LEU A 12 -14.13 -22.29 -1.39
C LEU A 12 -13.82 -21.64 -2.74
N GLU A 13 -14.85 -21.34 -3.54
CA GLU A 13 -14.64 -20.71 -4.83
C GLU A 13 -14.22 -19.25 -4.68
N ALA A 14 -14.83 -18.51 -3.75
CA ALA A 14 -14.40 -17.17 -3.37
C ALA A 14 -12.95 -17.17 -2.83
N VAL A 15 -12.57 -18.17 -2.02
CA VAL A 15 -11.18 -18.33 -1.54
C VAL A 15 -10.22 -18.49 -2.72
N ARG A 16 -10.54 -19.38 -3.67
CA ARG A 16 -9.74 -19.62 -4.88
C ARG A 16 -9.55 -18.32 -5.67
N ILE A 17 -10.65 -17.62 -5.94
CA ILE A 17 -10.65 -16.35 -6.67
C ILE A 17 -9.77 -15.31 -5.95
N ALA A 18 -9.96 -15.13 -4.65
CA ALA A 18 -9.19 -14.16 -3.87
C ALA A 18 -7.71 -14.48 -3.83
N CYS A 19 -7.35 -15.77 -3.79
CA CYS A 19 -5.95 -16.20 -3.83
C CYS A 19 -5.29 -15.93 -5.19
N GLU A 20 -6.01 -16.16 -6.29
CA GLU A 20 -5.51 -15.91 -7.65
C GLU A 20 -5.44 -14.42 -7.98
N ALA A 21 -6.37 -13.62 -7.46
CA ALA A 21 -6.44 -12.17 -7.65
C ALA A 21 -5.48 -11.37 -6.74
N GLY A 22 -4.79 -12.05 -5.83
CA GLY A 22 -3.73 -11.44 -5.01
C GLY A 22 -4.19 -10.83 -3.70
N ALA A 23 -5.21 -11.37 -3.03
CA ALA A 23 -5.42 -11.03 -1.62
C ALA A 23 -4.16 -11.31 -0.79
N ASP A 24 -3.87 -10.48 0.21
CA ASP A 24 -2.74 -10.72 1.13
C ASP A 24 -3.16 -11.65 2.27
N ARG A 25 -4.45 -11.63 2.63
CA ARG A 25 -5.05 -12.47 3.66
C ARG A 25 -6.51 -12.80 3.31
N ILE A 26 -6.96 -13.97 3.72
CA ILE A 26 -8.36 -14.40 3.64
C ILE A 26 -8.96 -14.45 5.04
N GLU A 27 -10.16 -13.90 5.21
CA GLU A 27 -11.06 -14.23 6.31
C GLU A 27 -12.12 -15.21 5.80
N LEU A 28 -12.08 -16.46 6.26
CA LEU A 28 -13.05 -17.47 5.89
C LEU A 28 -14.24 -17.46 6.86
N CYS A 29 -15.42 -17.25 6.28
CA CYS A 29 -16.72 -17.30 6.93
C CYS A 29 -17.62 -18.32 6.24
N ASP A 30 -18.78 -18.57 6.84
CA ASP A 30 -19.96 -19.15 6.18
C ASP A 30 -21.17 -18.24 6.42
N ASP A 31 -22.29 -18.48 5.74
CA ASP A 31 -23.55 -17.74 5.86
C ASP A 31 -23.37 -16.20 5.82
N ARG A 32 -23.19 -15.67 4.60
CA ARG A 32 -23.09 -14.21 4.37
C ARG A 32 -24.30 -13.45 4.89
N SER A 33 -25.49 -14.04 4.79
CA SER A 33 -26.76 -13.38 5.12
C SER A 33 -26.86 -12.99 6.60
N SER A 34 -26.15 -13.69 7.47
CA SER A 34 -26.08 -13.39 8.91
C SER A 34 -24.85 -12.54 9.30
N GLY A 35 -24.07 -12.10 8.32
CA GLY A 35 -22.83 -11.34 8.53
C GLY A 35 -21.60 -12.21 8.81
N GLY A 36 -21.67 -13.51 8.51
CA GLY A 36 -20.56 -14.45 8.69
C GLY A 36 -20.68 -15.25 9.99
N VAL A 37 -20.65 -16.59 9.88
CA VAL A 37 -20.56 -17.55 10.99
C VAL A 37 -19.39 -18.51 10.80
N THR A 38 -19.14 -19.35 11.80
CA THR A 38 -18.10 -20.36 11.73
C THR A 38 -18.34 -21.36 10.60
N PRO A 39 -17.41 -21.50 9.64
CA PRO A 39 -17.52 -22.47 8.56
C PRO A 39 -17.31 -23.91 9.02
N SER A 40 -17.80 -24.85 8.23
CA SER A 40 -17.60 -26.28 8.52
C SER A 40 -16.11 -26.67 8.55
N PRO A 41 -15.71 -27.66 9.37
CA PRO A 41 -14.30 -28.09 9.45
C PRO A 41 -13.72 -28.53 8.11
N ASP A 42 -14.53 -29.15 7.25
CA ASP A 42 -14.12 -29.59 5.91
C ASP A 42 -13.84 -28.40 5.00
N THR A 43 -14.66 -27.34 5.08
CA THR A 43 -14.43 -26.07 4.38
C THR A 43 -13.12 -25.43 4.84
N VAL A 44 -12.87 -25.37 6.16
CA VAL A 44 -11.62 -24.81 6.72
C VAL A 44 -10.40 -25.59 6.21
N PHE A 45 -10.46 -26.93 6.20
CA PHE A 45 -9.38 -27.78 5.72
C PHE A 45 -9.08 -27.55 4.24
N ALA A 46 -10.11 -27.49 3.40
CA ALA A 46 -9.95 -27.24 1.97
C ALA A 46 -9.41 -25.83 1.69
N ALA A 47 -9.94 -24.80 2.36
CA ALA A 47 -9.46 -23.43 2.24
C ALA A 47 -8.00 -23.28 2.70
N SER A 48 -7.61 -23.96 3.78
CA SER A 48 -6.22 -23.98 4.25
C SER A 48 -5.26 -24.52 3.19
N SER A 49 -5.66 -25.60 2.52
CA SER A 49 -4.86 -26.19 1.45
C SER A 49 -4.70 -25.24 0.25
N LEU A 50 -5.75 -24.51 -0.12
CA LEU A 50 -5.71 -23.49 -1.17
C LEU A 50 -4.81 -22.32 -0.79
N CYS A 51 -5.00 -21.72 0.39
CA CYS A 51 -4.24 -20.55 0.82
C CYS A 51 -2.74 -20.86 0.94
N ARG A 52 -2.37 -22.02 1.48
CA ARG A 52 -0.96 -22.46 1.57
C ARG A 52 -0.29 -22.58 0.20
N LYS A 53 -1.01 -23.07 -0.82
CA LYS A 53 -0.49 -23.19 -2.19
C LYS A 53 -0.12 -21.82 -2.78
N HIS A 54 -0.82 -20.76 -2.37
CA HIS A 54 -0.61 -19.40 -2.82
C HIS A 54 0.23 -18.55 -1.84
N GLY A 55 0.65 -19.09 -0.70
CA GLY A 55 1.40 -18.36 0.32
C GLY A 55 0.59 -17.26 1.04
N ILE A 56 -0.73 -17.42 1.09
CA ILE A 56 -1.67 -16.44 1.67
C ILE A 56 -2.08 -16.89 3.08
N GLN A 57 -2.22 -15.93 3.99
CA GLN A 57 -2.67 -16.21 5.35
C GLN A 57 -4.18 -16.50 5.38
N LEU A 58 -4.58 -17.54 6.13
CA LEU A 58 -5.98 -17.89 6.34
C LEU A 58 -6.39 -17.60 7.78
N PHE A 59 -7.32 -16.66 7.95
CA PHE A 59 -8.01 -16.42 9.21
C PHE A 59 -9.41 -17.03 9.14
N VAL A 60 -9.95 -17.52 10.26
CA VAL A 60 -11.28 -18.14 10.31
C VAL A 60 -12.19 -17.45 11.31
N MET A 61 -13.44 -17.27 10.92
CA MET A 61 -14.50 -16.78 11.78
C MET A 61 -14.88 -17.79 12.87
N ILE A 62 -14.93 -17.33 14.11
CA ILE A 62 -15.44 -18.05 15.27
C ILE A 62 -16.66 -17.30 15.79
N ARG A 63 -17.84 -17.67 15.26
CA ARG A 63 -19.13 -17.07 15.59
C ARG A 63 -20.21 -18.13 15.42
N PRO A 64 -20.87 -18.58 16.51
CA PRO A 64 -21.72 -19.77 16.48
C PRO A 64 -23.08 -19.53 15.81
N ARG A 65 -23.50 -18.26 15.65
CA ARG A 65 -24.76 -17.85 15.00
C ARG A 65 -24.70 -16.39 14.55
N GLY A 66 -25.67 -16.00 13.73
CA GLY A 66 -25.99 -14.60 13.43
C GLY A 66 -26.61 -13.84 14.61
N GLY A 67 -26.95 -12.57 14.35
CA GLY A 67 -27.56 -11.68 15.33
C GLY A 67 -26.54 -11.02 16.25
N ASP A 68 -26.90 -10.86 17.52
CA ASP A 68 -26.06 -10.21 18.54
C ASP A 68 -24.76 -10.98 18.86
N PHE A 69 -23.95 -10.39 19.74
CA PHE A 69 -22.66 -10.91 20.17
C PHE A 69 -22.62 -11.26 21.67
N VAL A 70 -23.80 -11.39 22.31
CA VAL A 70 -23.92 -11.77 23.72
C VAL A 70 -24.26 -13.26 23.80
N TYR A 71 -23.22 -14.07 24.01
CA TYR A 71 -23.36 -15.52 23.94
C TYR A 71 -23.75 -16.15 25.28
N SER A 72 -24.65 -17.13 25.20
CA SER A 72 -24.91 -18.09 26.28
C SER A 72 -23.67 -18.95 26.56
N LEU A 73 -23.68 -19.66 27.69
CA LEU A 73 -22.60 -20.59 28.03
C LEU A 73 -22.44 -21.73 27.01
N ALA A 74 -23.54 -22.20 26.41
CA ALA A 74 -23.51 -23.25 25.41
C ALA A 74 -22.87 -22.76 24.10
N GLU A 75 -23.25 -21.56 23.64
CA GLU A 75 -22.67 -20.93 22.45
C GLU A 75 -21.18 -20.61 22.64
N TYR A 76 -20.80 -20.09 23.81
CA TYR A 76 -19.39 -19.86 24.14
C TYR A 76 -18.60 -21.18 24.19
N SER A 77 -19.18 -22.25 24.72
CA SER A 77 -18.54 -23.58 24.73
C SER A 77 -18.32 -24.12 23.31
N GLN A 78 -19.25 -23.83 22.38
CA GLN A 78 -19.09 -24.14 20.97
C GLN A 78 -17.92 -23.37 20.36
N MET A 79 -17.81 -22.05 20.62
CA MET A 79 -16.68 -21.23 20.15
C MET A 79 -15.33 -21.77 20.62
N VAL A 80 -15.23 -22.18 21.90
CA VAL A 80 -14.04 -22.81 22.47
C VAL A 80 -13.66 -24.08 21.70
N ALA A 81 -14.64 -24.95 21.41
CA ALA A 81 -14.42 -26.17 20.66
C ALA A 81 -13.97 -25.89 19.21
N ASP A 82 -14.50 -24.85 18.58
CA ASP A 82 -14.17 -24.49 17.20
C ASP A 82 -12.78 -23.87 17.08
N VAL A 83 -12.35 -23.03 18.02
CA VAL A 83 -10.96 -22.55 18.09
C VAL A 83 -10.00 -23.74 18.19
N ALA A 84 -10.25 -24.69 19.11
CA ALA A 84 -9.39 -25.85 19.29
C ALA A 84 -9.30 -26.71 18.03
N ARG A 85 -10.41 -26.87 17.31
CA ARG A 85 -10.51 -27.69 16.09
C ARG A 85 -9.82 -27.04 14.89
N CYS A 86 -9.97 -25.73 14.72
CA CYS A 86 -9.47 -25.00 13.55
C CYS A 86 -8.00 -24.60 13.69
N LYS A 87 -7.47 -24.47 14.92
CA LYS A 87 -6.07 -24.05 15.20
C LYS A 87 -4.97 -24.71 14.35
N PRO A 88 -4.97 -26.04 14.09
CA PRO A 88 -3.92 -26.64 13.25
C PRO A 88 -4.03 -26.32 11.75
N LEU A 89 -5.12 -25.67 11.32
CA LEU A 89 -5.46 -25.44 9.93
C LEU A 89 -5.31 -23.97 9.50
N VAL A 90 -5.19 -23.04 10.44
CA VAL A 90 -5.33 -21.60 10.16
C VAL A 90 -4.13 -20.82 10.69
N ASP A 91 -3.99 -19.59 10.22
CA ASP A 91 -2.94 -18.64 10.61
C ASP A 91 -3.44 -17.60 11.62
N GLY A 92 -4.74 -17.52 11.85
CA GLY A 92 -5.37 -16.61 12.81
C GLY A 92 -6.85 -16.85 12.97
N PHE A 93 -7.43 -16.13 13.93
CA PHE A 93 -8.85 -16.24 14.28
C PHE A 93 -9.53 -14.88 14.29
N VAL A 94 -10.84 -14.89 14.01
CA VAL A 94 -11.68 -13.70 14.08
C VAL A 94 -12.89 -13.99 14.94
N PHE A 95 -13.15 -13.18 15.96
CA PHE A 95 -14.31 -13.30 16.85
C PHE A 95 -14.54 -12.00 17.61
N GLY A 96 -15.68 -11.85 18.27
CA GLY A 96 -15.89 -10.76 19.22
C GLY A 96 -17.06 -11.11 20.13
N ILE A 97 -16.87 -10.93 21.43
CA ILE A 97 -17.86 -11.26 22.44
C ILE A 97 -18.18 -9.97 23.18
N LEU A 98 -19.47 -9.67 23.27
CA LEU A 98 -19.97 -8.53 24.02
C LEU A 98 -20.65 -9.00 25.30
N THR A 99 -20.68 -8.10 26.26
CA THR A 99 -21.55 -8.14 27.43
C THR A 99 -22.15 -6.75 27.62
N THR A 100 -22.97 -6.56 28.64
CA THR A 100 -23.53 -5.25 28.97
C THR A 100 -22.96 -4.77 30.29
N ASP A 101 -22.71 -3.48 30.41
CA ASP A 101 -22.36 -2.86 31.68
C ASP A 101 -23.60 -2.63 32.57
N VAL A 102 -23.44 -1.85 33.64
CA VAL A 102 -24.51 -1.53 34.60
C VAL A 102 -25.61 -0.64 33.99
N ASP A 103 -25.30 0.07 32.92
CA ASP A 103 -26.20 0.99 32.22
C ASP A 103 -26.83 0.31 30.98
N GLU A 104 -26.65 -1.01 30.84
CA GLU A 104 -27.10 -1.85 29.73
C GLU A 104 -26.42 -1.52 28.38
N ASP A 105 -25.34 -0.74 28.39
CA ASP A 105 -24.54 -0.45 27.21
C ASP A 105 -23.65 -1.63 26.84
N TYR A 106 -23.51 -1.90 25.53
CA TYR A 106 -22.62 -2.96 25.06
C TYR A 106 -21.15 -2.60 25.29
N ILE A 107 -20.43 -3.54 25.90
CA ILE A 107 -18.99 -3.49 26.15
C ILE A 107 -18.33 -4.81 25.73
N GLY A 108 -17.00 -4.83 25.58
CA GLY A 108 -16.27 -6.06 25.28
C GLY A 108 -16.22 -7.03 26.47
N ASP A 109 -16.54 -8.31 26.27
CA ASP A 109 -16.31 -9.34 27.30
C ASP A 109 -14.83 -9.73 27.31
N VAL A 110 -14.03 -8.98 28.08
CA VAL A 110 -12.58 -9.17 28.18
C VAL A 110 -12.21 -10.59 28.62
N VAL A 111 -12.96 -11.17 29.57
CA VAL A 111 -12.62 -12.47 30.18
C VAL A 111 -12.81 -13.60 29.17
N ARG A 112 -13.98 -13.67 28.52
CA ARG A 112 -14.25 -14.71 27.53
C ARG A 112 -13.41 -14.53 26.28
N THR A 113 -13.22 -13.29 25.83
CA THR A 113 -12.35 -13.00 24.68
C THR A 113 -10.90 -13.43 24.97
N ARG A 114 -10.36 -13.10 26.16
CA ARG A 114 -9.01 -13.51 26.56
C ARG A 114 -8.82 -15.02 26.59
N ASN A 115 -9.82 -15.77 27.07
CA ASN A 115 -9.75 -17.22 27.11
C ASN A 115 -9.62 -17.82 25.70
N LEU A 116 -10.36 -17.28 24.71
CA LEU A 116 -10.21 -17.69 23.31
C LEU A 116 -8.84 -17.31 22.74
N VAL A 117 -8.35 -16.10 23.04
CA VAL A 117 -6.99 -15.66 22.63
C VAL A 117 -5.91 -16.58 23.20
N VAL A 118 -5.99 -16.93 24.48
CA VAL A 118 -5.04 -17.86 25.12
C VAL A 118 -5.11 -19.25 24.47
N LEU A 119 -6.31 -19.72 24.14
CA LEU A 119 -6.48 -20.99 23.44
C LEU A 119 -5.93 -20.95 22.00
N ALA A 120 -6.07 -19.82 21.31
CA ALA A 120 -5.58 -19.60 19.96
C ALA A 120 -4.05 -19.45 19.87
N ALA A 121 -3.39 -18.96 20.93
CA ALA A 121 -1.95 -18.67 20.96
C ALA A 121 -1.10 -19.85 20.44
N PRO A 122 -0.09 -19.62 19.57
CA PRO A 122 0.51 -18.32 19.25
C PRO A 122 -0.17 -17.57 18.10
N LEU A 123 -1.30 -18.05 17.58
CA LEU A 123 -1.93 -17.44 16.41
C LEU A 123 -2.59 -16.10 16.78
N PRO A 124 -2.44 -15.05 15.95
CA PRO A 124 -3.10 -13.77 16.14
C PRO A 124 -4.63 -13.88 16.13
N CYS A 125 -5.30 -12.96 16.83
CA CYS A 125 -6.75 -12.87 16.87
C CYS A 125 -7.21 -11.44 16.55
N THR A 126 -8.23 -11.33 15.70
CA THR A 126 -8.89 -10.07 15.35
C THR A 126 -10.24 -9.99 16.08
N PHE A 127 -10.46 -8.89 16.81
CA PHE A 127 -11.79 -8.57 17.34
C PHE A 127 -12.66 -8.00 16.21
N HIS A 128 -13.72 -8.72 15.83
CA HIS A 128 -14.50 -8.36 14.63
C HIS A 128 -15.47 -7.18 14.86
N ARG A 129 -16.38 -6.96 13.88
CA ARG A 129 -17.35 -5.86 13.86
C ARG A 129 -18.35 -5.80 15.01
N ALA A 130 -18.38 -6.76 15.95
CA ALA A 130 -19.00 -6.52 17.26
C ALA A 130 -18.49 -5.23 17.94
N PHE A 131 -17.27 -4.81 17.62
CA PHE A 131 -16.73 -3.52 18.06
C PHE A 131 -17.59 -2.33 17.60
N ASP A 132 -18.24 -2.43 16.45
CA ASP A 132 -19.11 -1.37 15.92
C ASP A 132 -20.39 -1.21 16.73
N GLU A 133 -20.80 -2.19 17.55
CA GLU A 133 -21.97 -2.11 18.45
C GLU A 133 -21.67 -1.46 19.81
N ILE A 134 -20.39 -1.27 20.15
CA ILE A 134 -19.99 -0.72 21.45
C ILE A 134 -20.19 0.80 21.45
N THR A 135 -20.88 1.36 22.45
CA THR A 135 -21.12 2.80 22.55
C THR A 135 -19.81 3.59 22.72
N HIS A 136 -18.98 3.21 23.69
CA HIS A 136 -17.74 3.90 24.07
C HIS A 136 -16.47 3.31 23.41
N ARG A 137 -16.44 3.30 22.07
CA ARG A 137 -15.41 2.62 21.24
C ARG A 137 -13.96 2.98 21.57
N MET A 138 -13.68 4.23 21.91
CA MET A 138 -12.31 4.66 22.23
C MET A 138 -11.77 3.98 23.51
N ALA A 139 -12.65 3.73 24.49
CA ALA A 139 -12.30 2.99 25.70
C ALA A 139 -12.26 1.48 25.42
N ALA A 140 -13.15 0.99 24.55
CA ALA A 140 -13.20 -0.43 24.17
C ALA A 140 -11.93 -0.95 23.48
N LEU A 141 -11.09 -0.07 22.91
CA LEU A 141 -9.76 -0.47 22.44
C LEU A 141 -8.90 -1.06 23.56
N ASP A 142 -8.98 -0.52 24.78
CA ASP A 142 -8.22 -1.02 25.93
C ASP A 142 -8.71 -2.42 26.35
N ASP A 143 -10.02 -2.67 26.28
CA ASP A 143 -10.61 -3.99 26.52
C ASP A 143 -10.08 -5.03 25.54
N VAL A 144 -10.04 -4.68 24.25
CA VAL A 144 -9.55 -5.57 23.18
C VAL A 144 -8.05 -5.85 23.35
N VAL A 145 -7.25 -4.84 23.70
CA VAL A 145 -5.83 -4.98 24.01
C VAL A 145 -5.63 -5.86 25.26
N GLN A 146 -6.41 -5.64 26.32
CA GLN A 146 -6.34 -6.42 27.55
C GLN A 146 -6.73 -7.89 27.35
N ALA A 147 -7.66 -8.16 26.44
CA ALA A 147 -8.02 -9.50 26.01
C ALA A 147 -6.88 -10.17 25.21
N GLY A 148 -5.98 -9.39 24.61
CA GLY A 148 -4.81 -9.87 23.87
C GLY A 148 -5.03 -10.06 22.38
N CYS A 149 -6.11 -9.50 21.82
CA CYS A 149 -6.28 -9.45 20.37
C CYS A 149 -5.20 -8.56 19.76
N THR A 150 -4.77 -8.88 18.54
CA THR A 150 -3.75 -8.12 17.81
C THR A 150 -4.35 -7.09 16.86
N SER A 151 -5.62 -7.26 16.49
CA SER A 151 -6.32 -6.38 15.56
C SER A 151 -7.79 -6.16 15.95
N VAL A 152 -8.37 -5.06 15.45
CA VAL A 152 -9.83 -4.80 15.45
C VAL A 152 -10.29 -4.56 14.03
N LEU A 153 -11.39 -5.20 13.62
CA LEU A 153 -12.10 -4.92 12.38
C LEU A 153 -13.32 -4.04 12.67
N THR A 154 -13.38 -2.86 12.05
CA THR A 154 -14.40 -1.85 12.37
C THR A 154 -14.67 -0.92 11.20
N SER A 155 -15.90 -0.43 11.10
CA SER A 155 -16.31 0.68 10.23
C SER A 155 -16.28 2.04 10.94
N GLY A 156 -15.74 2.10 12.17
CA GLY A 156 -15.85 3.25 13.05
C GLY A 156 -17.22 3.39 13.72
N GLY A 157 -18.01 2.31 13.80
CA GLY A 157 -19.38 2.35 14.33
C GLY A 157 -20.46 2.86 13.36
N ALA A 158 -20.08 3.18 12.12
CA ALA A 158 -21.01 3.61 11.08
C ALA A 158 -21.45 2.44 10.19
N THR A 159 -22.40 2.67 9.27
CA THR A 159 -22.83 1.63 8.32
C THR A 159 -21.68 1.24 7.39
N THR A 160 -20.90 2.22 6.95
CA THR A 160 -19.74 2.05 6.08
C THR A 160 -18.49 2.72 6.65
N ALA A 161 -17.30 2.23 6.27
CA ALA A 161 -16.03 2.84 6.66
C ALA A 161 -15.87 4.27 6.12
N VAL A 162 -16.52 4.60 5.00
CA VAL A 162 -16.54 5.97 4.47
C VAL A 162 -17.23 6.91 5.46
N GLU A 163 -18.39 6.52 5.96
CA GLU A 163 -19.13 7.32 6.95
C GLU A 163 -18.38 7.41 8.28
N GLY A 164 -17.72 6.34 8.72
CA GLY A 164 -16.96 6.30 9.96
C GLY A 164 -15.50 6.74 9.84
N THR A 165 -15.08 7.34 8.72
CA THR A 165 -13.67 7.67 8.45
C THR A 165 -13.02 8.53 9.54
N ASN A 166 -13.73 9.50 10.12
CA ASN A 166 -13.18 10.32 11.20
C ASN A 166 -12.93 9.50 12.48
N ILE A 167 -13.89 8.64 12.85
CA ILE A 167 -13.73 7.75 14.01
C ILE A 167 -12.61 6.74 13.76
N LEU A 168 -12.49 6.21 12.55
CA LEU A 168 -11.38 5.33 12.16
C LEU A 168 -10.01 6.02 12.33
N HIS A 169 -9.89 7.28 11.92
CA HIS A 169 -8.67 8.08 12.12
C HIS A 169 -8.33 8.22 13.62
N ASP A 170 -9.33 8.52 14.44
CA ASP A 170 -9.17 8.67 15.89
C ASP A 170 -8.76 7.34 16.55
N LEU A 171 -9.38 6.22 16.14
CA LEU A 171 -9.05 4.87 16.62
C LEU A 171 -7.62 4.47 16.24
N VAL A 172 -7.20 4.73 15.00
CA VAL A 172 -5.81 4.48 14.55
C VAL A 172 -4.83 5.28 15.41
N SER A 173 -5.14 6.55 15.65
CA SER A 173 -4.31 7.43 16.47
C SER A 173 -4.22 6.94 17.92
N ARG A 174 -5.35 6.52 18.52
CA ARG A 174 -5.42 6.01 19.90
C ARG A 174 -4.71 4.66 20.07
N ALA A 175 -4.76 3.81 19.06
CA ALA A 175 -4.13 2.50 19.11
C ALA A 175 -2.59 2.59 19.13
N GLU A 176 -2.00 3.62 18.49
CA GLU A 176 -0.56 3.93 18.50
C GLU A 176 0.37 2.71 18.29
N GLY A 177 -0.09 1.73 17.50
CA GLY A 177 0.66 0.49 17.22
C GLY A 177 0.53 -0.62 18.27
N SER A 178 -0.15 -0.40 19.40
CA SER A 178 -0.51 -1.46 20.36
C SER A 178 -1.56 -2.43 19.83
N LEU A 179 -2.37 -1.97 18.88
CA LEU A 179 -3.43 -2.72 18.22
C LEU A 179 -3.49 -2.31 16.74
N ASN A 180 -3.70 -3.26 15.84
CA ASN A 180 -3.87 -2.95 14.42
C ASN A 180 -5.35 -2.69 14.10
N ILE A 181 -5.68 -1.51 13.58
CA ILE A 181 -7.03 -1.19 13.11
C ILE A 181 -7.16 -1.62 11.64
N ILE A 182 -8.12 -2.50 11.38
CA ILE A 182 -8.52 -2.96 10.05
C ILE A 182 -9.81 -2.23 9.69
N ALA A 183 -9.75 -1.36 8.68
CA ALA A 183 -10.96 -0.69 8.19
C ALA A 183 -11.83 -1.69 7.42
N GLY A 184 -13.08 -1.84 7.84
CA GLY A 184 -14.07 -2.77 7.27
C GLY A 184 -15.43 -2.12 7.08
N GLY A 185 -16.28 -2.69 6.22
CA GLY A 185 -17.64 -2.20 5.98
C GLY A 185 -17.75 -1.33 4.72
N GLY A 186 -18.19 -1.96 3.61
CA GLY A 186 -18.41 -1.26 2.34
C GLY A 186 -17.12 -0.81 1.63
N LEU A 187 -15.94 -1.32 2.02
CA LEU A 187 -14.72 -0.99 1.31
C LEU A 187 -14.77 -1.57 -0.10
N ARG A 188 -14.45 -0.71 -1.06
CA ARG A 188 -14.36 -1.04 -2.47
C ARG A 188 -13.15 -0.33 -3.04
N SER A 189 -12.72 -0.76 -4.22
CA SER A 189 -11.75 -0.03 -5.02
C SER A 189 -12.11 1.45 -5.11
N SER A 190 -13.42 1.74 -5.17
CA SER A 190 -14.03 3.05 -5.21
C SER A 190 -13.74 4.00 -4.03
N ASN A 191 -13.28 3.50 -2.89
CA ASN A 191 -13.13 4.32 -1.68
C ASN A 191 -11.87 4.01 -0.84
N VAL A 192 -11.24 2.86 -1.05
CA VAL A 192 -10.14 2.36 -0.20
C VAL A 192 -8.98 3.35 -0.08
N ILE A 193 -8.61 4.04 -1.16
CA ILE A 193 -7.48 4.97 -1.17
C ILE A 193 -7.76 6.20 -0.30
N GLY A 194 -8.96 6.77 -0.41
CA GLY A 194 -9.36 7.92 0.41
C GLY A 194 -9.41 7.58 1.90
N ILE A 195 -9.95 6.40 2.22
CA ILE A 195 -9.98 5.88 3.60
C ILE A 195 -8.56 5.70 4.13
N VAL A 196 -7.68 5.01 3.40
CA VAL A 196 -6.29 4.76 3.83
C VAL A 196 -5.52 6.07 4.00
N ALA A 197 -5.65 7.01 3.06
CA ALA A 197 -4.98 8.30 3.13
C ALA A 197 -5.42 9.14 4.34
N THR A 198 -6.71 9.10 4.68
CA THR A 198 -7.27 9.90 5.78
C THR A 198 -7.00 9.26 7.15
N THR A 199 -7.17 7.94 7.24
CA THR A 199 -7.12 7.21 8.52
C THR A 199 -5.73 6.74 8.88
N GLY A 200 -4.87 6.49 7.88
CA GLY A 200 -3.56 5.86 8.09
C GLY A 200 -3.63 4.37 8.44
N VAL A 201 -4.78 3.70 8.26
CA VAL A 201 -4.90 2.25 8.49
C VAL A 201 -3.89 1.46 7.66
N LYS A 202 -3.33 0.42 8.27
CA LYS A 202 -2.33 -0.47 7.65
C LYS A 202 -2.93 -1.73 7.06
N ALA A 203 -4.21 -1.98 7.32
CA ALA A 203 -4.95 -3.11 6.81
C ALA A 203 -6.39 -2.68 6.47
N VAL A 204 -6.92 -3.26 5.41
CA VAL A 204 -8.27 -3.03 4.91
C VAL A 204 -8.94 -4.38 4.68
N HIS A 205 -10.26 -4.42 4.92
CA HIS A 205 -11.07 -5.60 4.80
C HIS A 205 -12.22 -5.35 3.83
N SER A 206 -12.36 -6.20 2.81
CA SER A 206 -13.42 -6.13 1.82
C SER A 206 -13.99 -7.53 1.54
N SER A 207 -15.28 -7.61 1.24
CA SER A 207 -15.83 -8.84 0.64
C SER A 207 -15.50 -8.96 -0.85
N ALA A 208 -15.24 -7.82 -1.52
CA ALA A 208 -15.10 -7.72 -2.98
C ALA A 208 -16.29 -8.35 -3.75
N ILE A 209 -17.47 -8.46 -3.13
CA ILE A 209 -18.69 -8.95 -3.77
C ILE A 209 -19.44 -7.76 -4.37
N LEU A 210 -19.74 -7.80 -5.66
CA LEU A 210 -20.38 -6.70 -6.39
C LEU A 210 -21.84 -6.99 -6.79
N ASP A 211 -22.30 -8.22 -6.61
CA ASP A 211 -23.63 -8.67 -7.00
C ASP A 211 -24.31 -9.46 -5.86
N ASP A 212 -25.45 -10.07 -6.18
CA ASP A 212 -26.20 -10.89 -5.23
C ASP A 212 -25.60 -12.30 -5.05
N SER A 213 -24.46 -12.60 -5.70
CA SER A 213 -23.74 -13.85 -5.47
C SER A 213 -22.97 -13.82 -4.15
N ASP A 214 -22.47 -14.99 -3.73
CA ASP A 214 -21.51 -15.11 -2.63
C ASP A 214 -20.07 -15.28 -3.15
N LEU A 215 -19.81 -14.86 -4.39
CA LEU A 215 -18.49 -14.94 -5.01
C LEU A 215 -17.76 -13.61 -4.90
N ALA A 216 -16.52 -13.66 -4.43
CA ALA A 216 -15.63 -12.52 -4.51
C ALA A 216 -15.31 -12.24 -5.99
N ASN A 217 -15.33 -10.98 -6.40
CA ASN A 217 -15.02 -10.59 -7.76
C ASN A 217 -13.49 -10.42 -7.88
N ALA A 218 -12.85 -11.29 -8.70
CA ALA A 218 -11.40 -11.31 -8.90
C ALA A 218 -10.85 -9.93 -9.29
N ALA A 219 -11.64 -9.25 -10.10
CA ALA A 219 -11.31 -8.03 -10.75
C ALA A 219 -11.41 -6.88 -9.71
N GLU A 220 -12.45 -6.88 -8.86
CA GLU A 220 -12.58 -6.02 -7.67
C GLU A 220 -11.52 -6.28 -6.58
N ILE A 221 -10.89 -7.46 -6.53
CA ILE A 221 -9.74 -7.74 -5.66
C ILE A 221 -8.44 -7.21 -6.29
N ALA A 222 -8.28 -7.35 -7.60
CA ALA A 222 -7.18 -6.78 -8.36
C ALA A 222 -7.23 -5.24 -8.32
N ALA A 223 -8.34 -4.57 -8.68
CA ALA A 223 -9.23 -4.03 -7.65
C ALA A 223 -8.71 -3.29 -6.41
N LEU A 224 -8.81 -4.01 -5.31
CA LEU A 224 -8.17 -3.77 -4.04
C LEU A 224 -6.71 -3.25 -4.16
N LYS A 225 -5.98 -3.80 -5.14
CA LYS A 225 -4.53 -3.93 -5.14
C LYS A 225 -3.76 -2.99 -6.10
N ALA A 226 -4.24 -2.81 -7.34
CA ALA A 226 -3.57 -2.01 -8.39
C ALA A 226 -3.87 -0.49 -8.31
N ALA A 227 -2.97 0.38 -8.78
CA ALA A 227 -3.00 1.82 -8.46
C ALA A 227 -2.36 2.74 -9.54
N VAL A 228 -2.78 4.01 -9.51
CA VAL A 228 -2.24 5.21 -10.17
C VAL A 228 -2.29 5.31 -11.71
N ALA A 229 -1.76 4.35 -12.48
CA ALA A 229 -1.56 4.51 -13.92
C ALA A 229 -2.88 4.64 -14.74
N ASP A 230 -3.88 3.81 -14.45
CA ASP A 230 -5.15 3.84 -15.18
C ASP A 230 -5.93 5.14 -14.91
N ALA A 231 -5.72 5.75 -13.74
CA ALA A 231 -6.27 7.08 -13.41
C ALA A 231 -5.69 8.19 -14.24
N LEU A 232 -4.38 8.13 -14.46
CA LEU A 232 -3.71 9.05 -15.35
C LEU A 232 -4.20 8.86 -16.80
N LEU A 233 -4.46 7.62 -17.23
CA LEU A 233 -5.02 7.33 -18.56
C LEU A 233 -6.42 7.96 -18.74
N LYS A 234 -7.35 7.79 -17.79
CA LYS A 234 -8.68 8.43 -17.85
C LYS A 234 -8.61 9.95 -17.76
N LEU A 235 -7.65 10.49 -17.02
CA LEU A 235 -7.39 11.93 -16.95
C LEU A 235 -6.69 12.49 -18.19
N LYS A 236 -6.38 11.64 -19.18
CA LYS A 236 -5.67 12.01 -20.40
C LYS A 236 -4.31 12.64 -20.10
N VAL A 237 -3.67 12.23 -19.01
CA VAL A 237 -2.28 12.55 -18.75
C VAL A 237 -1.43 11.83 -19.81
N PRO A 238 -0.50 12.53 -20.49
CA PRO A 238 0.33 11.92 -21.52
C PRO A 238 0.95 10.60 -21.06
N GLN A 239 0.85 9.56 -21.90
CA GLN A 239 1.38 8.21 -21.64
C GLN A 239 0.94 7.59 -20.29
N ALA A 240 -0.20 8.03 -19.73
CA ALA A 240 -0.64 7.62 -18.39
C ALA A 240 0.42 7.87 -17.29
N GLY A 241 1.29 8.86 -17.49
CA GLY A 241 2.42 9.14 -16.61
C GLY A 241 3.54 8.10 -16.62
N PHE A 242 3.44 7.05 -17.43
CA PHE A 242 4.46 6.00 -17.49
C PHE A 242 5.79 6.57 -18.02
N LEU A 243 6.86 6.39 -17.25
CA LEU A 243 8.22 6.79 -17.65
C LEU A 243 8.99 5.56 -18.18
N PRO A 244 9.11 5.39 -19.51
CA PRO A 244 9.62 4.16 -20.08
C PRO A 244 11.14 4.01 -19.97
N ASN A 245 11.59 2.77 -19.97
CA ASN A 245 12.99 2.35 -20.11
C ASN A 245 13.94 2.78 -18.99
N VAL A 246 13.43 3.25 -17.85
CA VAL A 246 14.24 3.56 -16.66
C VAL A 246 14.11 2.42 -15.68
N LEU A 247 15.19 1.65 -15.49
CA LEU A 247 15.18 0.41 -14.72
C LEU A 247 15.90 0.58 -13.38
N PRO A 248 15.48 -0.14 -12.33
CA PRO A 248 16.14 -0.07 -11.03
C PRO A 248 17.52 -0.72 -11.11
N ILE A 249 18.48 -0.20 -10.36
CA ILE A 249 19.69 -0.93 -10.01
C ILE A 249 19.30 -1.88 -8.86
N PRO A 250 19.18 -3.20 -9.12
CA PRO A 250 18.55 -4.11 -8.17
C PRO A 250 19.42 -4.27 -6.93
N ARG A 251 18.77 -4.23 -5.75
CA ARG A 251 19.40 -4.54 -4.45
C ARG A 251 19.67 -6.04 -4.30
N THR A 252 20.50 -6.41 -3.34
CA THR A 252 20.60 -7.81 -2.92
C THR A 252 19.46 -8.14 -1.95
N GLY A 253 18.68 -9.19 -2.24
CA GLY A 253 17.55 -9.63 -1.43
C GLY A 253 16.19 -9.29 -2.03
N SER A 254 15.16 -9.12 -1.18
CA SER A 254 13.81 -8.77 -1.61
C SER A 254 13.76 -7.37 -2.23
N PRO A 255 12.86 -7.11 -3.21
CA PRO A 255 12.65 -5.78 -3.79
C PRO A 255 12.39 -4.72 -2.72
N ALA A 256 12.83 -3.49 -2.97
CA ALA A 256 12.52 -2.35 -2.13
C ALA A 256 11.01 -2.06 -2.15
N PRO A 257 10.46 -1.53 -1.05
CA PRO A 257 9.06 -1.11 -1.02
C PRO A 257 8.80 -0.06 -2.11
N CYS A 258 7.53 0.00 -2.56
CA CYS A 258 7.06 1.02 -3.49
C CYS A 258 7.47 2.41 -3.01
N LEU A 259 8.14 3.15 -3.90
CA LEU A 259 8.65 4.49 -3.66
C LEU A 259 7.60 5.50 -4.13
N VAL A 260 7.07 6.28 -3.18
CA VAL A 260 6.16 7.39 -3.46
C VAL A 260 6.73 8.65 -2.83
N ALA A 261 7.03 9.67 -3.65
CA ALA A 261 7.63 10.91 -3.19
C ALA A 261 7.47 12.05 -4.22
N PRO A 262 7.54 13.32 -3.80
CA PRO A 262 7.67 14.44 -4.71
C PRO A 262 9.03 14.42 -5.43
N ILE A 263 9.07 15.01 -6.62
CA ILE A 263 10.25 15.07 -7.48
C ILE A 263 10.98 16.41 -7.30
N SER A 264 12.30 16.36 -7.18
CA SER A 264 13.19 17.49 -7.50
C SER A 264 13.83 17.22 -8.87
N THR A 265 13.87 18.22 -9.74
CA THR A 265 14.37 18.05 -11.12
C THR A 265 15.78 18.60 -11.28
N ILE A 266 16.61 17.90 -12.06
CA ILE A 266 17.94 18.38 -12.48
C ILE A 266 18.10 18.18 -13.99
N LEU A 267 18.32 19.29 -14.70
CA LEU A 267 18.58 19.30 -16.14
C LEU A 267 20.09 19.30 -16.39
N PHE A 268 20.57 18.32 -17.15
CA PHE A 268 21.92 18.33 -17.72
C PHE A 268 21.89 18.82 -19.18
N VAL A 269 22.96 19.48 -19.58
CA VAL A 269 23.19 20.00 -20.94
C VAL A 269 24.55 19.53 -21.45
N ASP A 270 24.84 19.76 -22.74
CA ASP A 270 26.17 19.54 -23.28
C ASP A 270 27.24 20.29 -22.47
N LYS A 271 28.39 19.66 -22.24
CA LYS A 271 29.49 20.26 -21.46
C LYS A 271 29.90 21.65 -21.99
N ASN A 272 29.76 21.88 -23.29
CA ASN A 272 30.15 23.12 -23.96
C ASN A 272 29.00 24.15 -24.00
N GLN A 273 27.81 23.85 -23.46
CA GLN A 273 26.69 24.79 -23.43
C GLN A 273 27.09 26.09 -22.74
N GLN A 274 26.77 27.21 -23.35
CA GLN A 274 26.92 28.56 -22.80
C GLN A 274 25.64 29.36 -23.07
N PRO A 275 25.40 30.49 -22.36
CA PRO A 275 24.16 31.26 -22.54
C PRO A 275 23.90 31.73 -23.99
N SER A 276 24.98 31.95 -24.75
CA SER A 276 24.94 32.39 -26.15
C SER A 276 24.84 31.26 -27.18
N HIS A 277 24.99 30.00 -26.76
CA HIS A 277 24.96 28.85 -27.68
C HIS A 277 23.53 28.48 -28.09
N PRO A 278 23.32 27.92 -29.29
CA PRO A 278 22.08 27.22 -29.63
C PRO A 278 21.75 26.19 -28.55
N ARG A 279 20.51 26.20 -28.08
CA ARG A 279 20.07 25.39 -26.94
C ARG A 279 18.93 24.46 -27.36
N ALA A 280 18.86 23.30 -26.73
CA ALA A 280 17.70 22.43 -26.90
C ALA A 280 16.43 23.17 -26.49
N GLN A 281 15.31 22.82 -27.14
CA GLN A 281 14.00 23.36 -26.80
C GLN A 281 13.76 23.17 -25.28
N TYR A 282 13.28 24.23 -24.61
CA TYR A 282 13.00 24.27 -23.16
C TYR A 282 14.21 24.31 -22.21
N THR A 283 15.44 24.39 -22.73
CA THR A 283 16.62 24.67 -21.88
C THR A 283 16.64 26.15 -21.47
N PRO A 284 16.76 26.49 -20.17
CA PRO A 284 16.91 27.87 -19.71
C PRO A 284 18.14 28.57 -20.32
N ALA A 285 18.03 29.88 -20.55
CA ALA A 285 19.11 30.68 -21.14
C ALA A 285 20.36 30.70 -20.25
N GLU A 286 20.15 30.75 -18.94
CA GLU A 286 21.20 30.81 -17.94
C GLU A 286 21.02 29.67 -16.93
N SER A 287 22.12 29.27 -16.31
CA SER A 287 22.08 28.33 -15.20
C SER A 287 21.47 29.00 -13.98
N ASN A 288 20.52 28.34 -13.33
CA ASN A 288 19.99 28.79 -12.04
C ASN A 288 20.68 28.11 -10.85
N ILE A 289 21.66 27.24 -11.08
CA ILE A 289 22.42 26.58 -10.00
C ILE A 289 23.35 27.61 -9.35
N PRO A 290 23.29 27.82 -8.02
CA PRO A 290 24.14 28.78 -7.33
C PRO A 290 25.63 28.46 -7.50
N SER A 291 26.44 29.47 -7.84
CA SER A 291 27.88 29.30 -8.12
C SER A 291 28.70 28.81 -6.92
N ASP A 292 28.17 28.98 -5.71
CA ASP A 292 28.79 28.59 -4.43
C ASP A 292 28.33 27.21 -3.93
N LYS A 293 27.42 26.53 -4.65
CA LYS A 293 26.88 25.22 -4.26
C LYS A 293 27.20 24.15 -5.29
N HIS A 294 27.33 22.91 -4.82
CA HIS A 294 27.29 21.77 -5.71
C HIS A 294 25.82 21.46 -6.06
N TRP A 295 25.54 21.07 -7.30
CA TRP A 295 24.16 20.84 -7.77
C TRP A 295 23.39 19.80 -6.94
N THR A 296 24.08 18.82 -6.36
CA THR A 296 23.49 17.81 -5.44
C THR A 296 22.96 18.40 -4.14
N ASP A 297 23.29 19.66 -3.82
CA ASP A 297 22.81 20.35 -2.63
C ASP A 297 21.48 21.08 -2.90
N CYS A 298 21.06 21.18 -4.17
CA CYS A 298 19.84 21.86 -4.60
C CYS A 298 18.56 21.04 -4.35
N PRO A 299 18.52 19.71 -4.57
CA PRO A 299 17.34 18.91 -4.27
C PRO A 299 16.90 19.00 -2.81
N THR A 300 15.58 19.00 -2.62
CA THR A 300 14.97 19.03 -1.29
C THR A 300 15.12 17.65 -0.62
N PRO A 301 15.43 17.55 0.68
CA PRO A 301 15.41 16.26 1.39
C PRO A 301 14.04 15.58 1.30
N SER A 302 14.02 14.25 1.37
CA SER A 302 12.82 13.41 1.21
C SER A 302 12.16 13.42 -0.16
N THR A 303 12.74 14.05 -1.18
CA THR A 303 12.29 13.96 -2.58
C THR A 303 13.00 12.82 -3.33
N VAL A 304 12.58 12.59 -4.56
CA VAL A 304 13.32 11.85 -5.57
C VAL A 304 13.96 12.83 -6.54
N VAL A 305 15.24 12.63 -6.85
CA VAL A 305 15.94 13.44 -7.85
C VAL A 305 15.76 12.80 -9.22
N LEU A 306 15.01 13.46 -10.10
CA LEU A 306 14.88 13.09 -11.50
C LEU A 306 15.89 13.88 -12.35
N MET A 307 16.71 13.18 -13.11
CA MET A 307 17.76 13.77 -13.94
C MET A 307 17.48 13.54 -15.42
N GLN A 308 17.55 14.61 -16.22
CA GLN A 308 17.47 14.55 -17.67
C GLN A 308 18.87 14.65 -18.28
N GLN A 309 19.28 13.62 -19.02
CA GLN A 309 20.48 13.64 -19.85
C GLN A 309 20.15 14.11 -21.27
N PRO A 310 21.03 14.87 -21.94
CA PRO A 310 20.94 15.10 -23.38
C PRO A 310 20.95 13.79 -24.16
N ASP A 311 20.13 13.71 -25.21
CA ASP A 311 20.00 12.49 -26.01
C ASP A 311 21.29 12.11 -26.72
N GLY A 312 21.52 10.80 -26.86
CA GLY A 312 22.65 10.24 -27.61
C GLY A 312 23.99 10.22 -26.86
N GLN A 313 24.08 10.81 -25.66
CA GLN A 313 25.32 10.82 -24.89
C GLN A 313 25.67 9.44 -24.29
N LEU A 314 26.97 9.16 -24.21
CA LEU A 314 27.54 7.92 -23.68
C LEU A 314 27.91 8.01 -22.20
N CYS A 315 28.15 9.20 -21.67
CA CYS A 315 28.56 9.41 -20.27
C CYS A 315 27.46 9.01 -19.27
N ALA A 316 27.85 8.69 -18.03
CA ALA A 316 26.92 8.57 -16.91
C ALA A 316 26.76 9.90 -16.18
N LEU A 317 25.53 10.21 -15.76
CA LEU A 317 25.24 11.38 -14.92
C LEU A 317 25.51 11.14 -13.43
N LEU A 318 25.45 9.87 -13.01
CA LEU A 318 25.58 9.48 -11.61
C LEU A 318 26.46 8.24 -11.47
N GLY A 319 27.43 8.33 -10.56
CA GLY A 319 28.18 7.21 -10.00
C GLY A 319 28.01 7.16 -8.47
N ASP A 320 28.80 6.31 -7.83
CA ASP A 320 28.75 6.05 -6.38
C ASP A 320 28.95 7.31 -5.51
N ILE A 321 29.85 8.21 -5.89
CA ILE A 321 30.12 9.46 -5.16
C ILE A 321 28.87 10.36 -5.14
N VAL A 322 28.24 10.54 -6.31
CA VAL A 322 27.04 11.37 -6.44
C VAL A 322 25.86 10.72 -5.72
N ALA A 323 25.70 9.40 -5.87
CA ALA A 323 24.68 8.62 -5.17
C ALA A 323 24.82 8.73 -3.65
N SER A 324 26.04 8.56 -3.13
CA SER A 324 26.34 8.67 -1.70
C SER A 324 26.01 10.05 -1.15
N ARG A 325 26.35 11.11 -1.89
CA ARG A 325 26.02 12.48 -1.50
C ARG A 325 24.51 12.72 -1.47
N LEU A 326 23.78 12.30 -2.50
CA LEU A 326 22.32 12.44 -2.52
C LEU A 326 21.66 11.68 -1.37
N LYS A 327 22.10 10.43 -1.11
CA LYS A 327 21.64 9.64 0.04
C LYS A 327 21.92 10.34 1.37
N HIS A 328 23.13 10.87 1.56
CA HIS A 328 23.51 11.61 2.78
C HIS A 328 22.68 12.89 2.97
N ARG A 329 22.28 13.53 1.87
CA ARG A 329 21.39 14.70 1.86
C ARG A 329 19.93 14.37 2.14
N GLY A 330 19.58 13.09 2.30
CA GLY A 330 18.23 12.63 2.64
C GLY A 330 17.30 12.47 1.44
N VAL A 331 17.82 12.45 0.21
CA VAL A 331 17.05 12.10 -0.99
C VAL A 331 16.66 10.63 -0.92
N LYS A 332 15.44 10.30 -1.34
CA LYS A 332 14.87 8.93 -1.31
C LYS A 332 15.33 8.07 -2.49
N ALA A 333 15.52 8.67 -3.65
CA ALA A 333 16.08 7.98 -4.81
C ALA A 333 16.70 8.94 -5.83
N ALA A 334 17.58 8.41 -6.67
CA ALA A 334 18.02 9.05 -7.90
C ALA A 334 17.46 8.30 -9.11
N VAL A 335 16.66 9.00 -9.92
CA VAL A 335 16.05 8.48 -11.16
C VAL A 335 16.68 9.19 -12.33
N ILE A 336 17.37 8.45 -13.19
CA ILE A 336 18.21 9.02 -14.24
C ILE A 336 17.59 8.64 -15.58
N HIS A 337 16.93 9.58 -16.25
CA HIS A 337 16.59 9.46 -17.67
C HIS A 337 17.85 9.69 -18.50
N GLY A 338 18.74 8.72 -18.41
CA GLY A 338 20.14 8.76 -18.82
C GLY A 338 20.91 7.59 -18.21
N ARG A 339 22.23 7.69 -18.12
CA ARG A 339 23.08 6.56 -17.72
C ARG A 339 23.64 6.70 -16.31
N SER A 340 23.81 5.57 -15.62
CA SER A 340 24.53 5.45 -14.35
C SER A 340 25.86 4.71 -14.52
N ARG A 341 26.79 4.86 -13.57
CA ARG A 341 28.07 4.12 -13.49
C ARG A 341 28.30 3.59 -12.08
N ASP A 342 29.37 2.82 -11.91
CA ASP A 342 29.78 2.25 -10.60
C ASP A 342 28.65 1.42 -9.96
N ILE A 343 28.01 0.58 -10.78
CA ILE A 343 26.77 -0.15 -10.46
C ILE A 343 26.87 -1.01 -9.20
N ALA A 344 28.03 -1.63 -8.96
CA ALA A 344 28.25 -2.44 -7.76
C ALA A 344 28.18 -1.60 -6.47
N ALA A 345 28.86 -0.45 -6.45
CA ALA A 345 28.82 0.47 -5.32
C ALA A 345 27.45 1.14 -5.17
N CYS A 346 26.78 1.51 -6.28
CA CYS A 346 25.41 2.00 -6.23
C CYS A 346 24.45 0.97 -5.63
N ARG A 347 24.60 -0.32 -5.97
CA ARG A 347 23.82 -1.41 -5.39
C ARG A 347 23.99 -1.50 -3.87
N GLU A 348 25.23 -1.41 -3.38
CA GLU A 348 25.51 -1.42 -1.94
C GLU A 348 24.78 -0.28 -1.21
N LEU A 349 24.71 0.90 -1.82
CA LEU A 349 23.94 2.04 -1.28
C LEU A 349 22.44 1.77 -1.22
N CYS A 350 21.88 0.92 -2.09
CA CYS A 350 20.46 0.57 -2.10
C CYS A 350 20.08 -0.53 -1.10
N ASN A 351 21.06 -1.27 -0.55
CA ASN A 351 20.79 -2.49 0.23
C ASN A 351 20.07 -2.26 1.57
N ASP A 352 20.12 -1.05 2.13
CA ASP A 352 19.37 -0.73 3.35
C ASP A 352 17.88 -0.41 3.08
N GLY A 353 17.47 -0.35 1.80
CA GLY A 353 16.11 -0.04 1.37
C GLY A 353 15.68 1.40 1.60
N LYS A 354 16.58 2.29 2.04
CA LYS A 354 16.28 3.71 2.31
C LYS A 354 16.59 4.63 1.13
N PHE A 355 17.37 4.12 0.17
CA PHE A 355 17.74 4.82 -1.05
C PHE A 355 17.60 3.90 -2.26
N GLN A 356 17.18 4.43 -3.40
CA GLN A 356 17.10 3.68 -4.65
C GLN A 356 17.82 4.43 -5.78
N VAL A 357 18.32 3.68 -6.77
CA VAL A 357 18.89 4.24 -7.99
C VAL A 357 18.23 3.59 -9.19
N TRP A 358 17.79 4.41 -10.14
CA TRP A 358 17.13 3.99 -11.37
C TRP A 358 17.79 4.66 -12.55
N SER A 359 18.01 3.93 -13.65
CA SER A 359 18.67 4.51 -14.83
C SER A 359 18.20 3.90 -16.14
N LYS A 360 18.23 4.70 -17.21
CA LYS A 360 17.93 4.27 -18.58
C LYS A 360 19.02 3.39 -19.19
N GLY A 361 20.24 3.49 -18.68
CA GLY A 361 21.36 2.66 -19.10
C GLY A 361 22.55 2.77 -18.18
N ILE A 362 23.62 2.07 -18.54
CA ILE A 362 24.86 2.02 -17.77
C ILE A 362 26.04 2.52 -18.60
N SER A 363 27.04 3.13 -17.98
CA SER A 363 28.28 3.57 -18.64
C SER A 363 29.48 3.39 -17.72
N THR A 364 30.67 3.33 -18.29
CA THR A 364 31.94 3.43 -17.56
C THR A 364 32.52 4.85 -17.60
N VAL A 365 31.93 5.72 -18.41
CA VAL A 365 32.40 7.08 -18.67
C VAL A 365 31.77 8.06 -17.69
N GLY A 366 32.59 8.95 -17.11
CA GLY A 366 32.12 10.00 -16.21
C GLY A 366 31.43 11.16 -16.94
N THR A 367 30.58 11.89 -16.22
CA THR A 367 29.72 12.96 -16.74
C THR A 367 30.47 14.03 -17.54
N SER A 368 31.68 14.40 -17.09
CA SER A 368 32.49 15.47 -17.68
C SER A 368 32.90 15.25 -19.14
N MET A 369 32.75 14.02 -19.67
CA MET A 369 33.02 13.76 -21.08
C MET A 369 32.08 14.54 -22.00
N GLU A 370 30.80 14.64 -21.65
CA GLU A 370 29.77 15.16 -22.57
C GLU A 370 28.72 16.05 -21.88
N ALA A 371 28.54 15.96 -20.56
CA ALA A 371 27.45 16.62 -19.86
C ALA A 371 27.91 17.49 -18.69
N LYS A 372 27.08 18.48 -18.34
CA LYS A 372 27.16 19.21 -17.07
C LYS A 372 25.77 19.55 -16.53
N PRO A 373 25.60 19.65 -15.20
CA PRO A 373 24.36 20.14 -14.62
C PRO A 373 24.16 21.61 -15.03
N TRP A 374 22.93 21.99 -15.37
CA TRP A 374 22.60 23.32 -15.85
C TRP A 374 21.54 24.01 -15.02
N ALA A 375 20.46 23.29 -14.70
CA ALA A 375 19.37 23.87 -13.96
C ALA A 375 18.74 22.86 -12.99
N PHE A 376 18.15 23.38 -11.92
CA PHE A 376 17.34 22.63 -10.98
C PHE A 376 15.94 23.24 -10.86
N ASP A 377 14.96 22.43 -10.47
CA ASP A 377 13.55 22.84 -10.35
C ASP A 377 12.98 23.51 -11.61
N VAL A 378 13.41 22.99 -12.77
CA VAL A 378 12.86 23.34 -14.08
C VAL A 378 12.10 22.15 -14.67
N PRO A 379 11.13 22.38 -15.58
CA PRO A 379 10.47 21.30 -16.30
C PRO A 379 11.48 20.43 -17.06
N LEU A 380 11.35 19.11 -16.92
CA LEU A 380 12.14 18.13 -17.66
C LEU A 380 11.27 17.48 -18.74
N HIS A 381 11.88 17.23 -19.89
CA HIS A 381 11.30 16.52 -21.02
C HIS A 381 11.94 15.14 -21.09
N VAL A 382 11.31 14.15 -20.46
CA VAL A 382 11.88 12.80 -20.29
C VAL A 382 10.88 11.73 -20.70
N GLY A 383 11.33 10.78 -21.51
CA GLY A 383 10.49 9.67 -21.96
C GLY A 383 9.16 10.10 -22.59
N GLY A 384 9.11 11.26 -23.25
CA GLY A 384 7.86 11.82 -23.83
C GLY A 384 6.94 12.54 -22.84
N LEU A 385 7.31 12.63 -21.56
CA LEU A 385 6.59 13.37 -20.52
C LEU A 385 7.23 14.75 -20.29
N VAL A 386 6.41 15.69 -19.79
CA VAL A 386 6.90 16.90 -19.13
C VAL A 386 6.73 16.70 -17.63
N VAL A 387 7.83 16.72 -16.89
CA VAL A 387 7.85 16.48 -15.44
C VAL A 387 8.37 17.71 -14.72
N ASN A 388 7.59 18.23 -13.78
CA ASN A 388 7.91 19.40 -12.99
C ASN A 388 8.43 19.00 -11.60
N ALA A 389 9.18 19.91 -10.97
CA ALA A 389 9.43 19.77 -9.54
C ALA A 389 8.11 19.83 -8.76
N GLY A 390 7.96 18.94 -7.79
CA GLY A 390 6.73 18.76 -7.01
C GLY A 390 5.75 17.72 -7.56
N ASP A 391 5.87 17.29 -8.81
CA ASP A 391 5.14 16.12 -9.32
C ASP A 391 5.48 14.89 -8.48
N ILE A 392 4.57 13.92 -8.37
CA ILE A 392 4.77 12.72 -7.56
C ILE A 392 5.27 11.59 -8.45
N ILE A 393 6.36 10.94 -8.03
CA ILE A 393 6.80 9.68 -8.63
C ILE A 393 6.29 8.51 -7.80
N VAL A 394 5.78 7.50 -8.49
CA VAL A 394 5.45 6.17 -7.96
C VAL A 394 6.34 5.17 -8.68
N ALA A 395 7.26 4.51 -7.97
CA ALA A 395 8.21 3.58 -8.55
C ALA A 395 8.20 2.24 -7.81
N GLU A 396 8.08 1.16 -8.59
CA GLU A 396 7.92 -0.20 -8.08
C GLU A 396 9.04 -1.10 -8.60
N GLU A 397 9.98 -1.46 -7.73
CA GLU A 397 11.17 -2.24 -8.13
C GLU A 397 10.78 -3.63 -8.67
N ALA A 398 9.76 -4.27 -8.08
CA ALA A 398 9.27 -5.58 -8.50
C ALA A 398 8.69 -5.57 -9.92
N GLU A 399 7.86 -4.58 -10.22
CA GLU A 399 7.22 -4.40 -11.54
C GLU A 399 8.13 -3.68 -12.54
N ARG A 400 9.28 -3.16 -12.07
CA ARG A 400 10.25 -2.39 -12.86
C ARG A 400 9.59 -1.21 -13.58
N GLY A 401 8.60 -0.60 -12.92
CA GLY A 401 7.74 0.45 -13.44
C GLY A 401 7.90 1.76 -12.70
N ILE A 402 7.80 2.86 -13.44
CA ILE A 402 7.73 4.22 -12.90
C ILE A 402 6.53 4.93 -13.51
N THR A 403 5.72 5.53 -12.65
CA THR A 403 4.57 6.36 -13.00
C THR A 403 4.73 7.75 -12.38
N ILE A 404 4.54 8.79 -13.19
CA ILE A 404 4.59 10.19 -12.79
C ILE A 404 3.17 10.73 -12.70
N VAL A 405 2.79 11.22 -11.53
CA VAL A 405 1.52 11.92 -11.29
C VAL A 405 1.79 13.42 -11.28
N PRO A 406 1.26 14.18 -12.25
CA PRO A 406 1.33 15.64 -12.21
C PRO A 406 0.72 16.18 -10.91
N ALA A 407 1.37 17.15 -10.28
CA ALA A 407 0.93 17.68 -8.99
C ALA A 407 -0.50 18.24 -9.03
N ASP A 408 -0.88 18.88 -10.14
CA ASP A 408 -2.23 19.42 -10.38
C ASP A 408 -3.30 18.34 -10.64
N LYS A 409 -2.86 17.11 -10.95
CA LYS A 409 -3.73 15.95 -11.17
C LYS A 409 -3.80 15.02 -9.98
N LEU A 410 -3.00 15.26 -8.94
CA LEU A 410 -2.93 14.36 -7.79
C LEU A 410 -4.31 14.17 -7.13
N GLU A 411 -5.05 15.24 -6.89
CA GLU A 411 -6.39 15.13 -6.30
C GLU A 411 -7.38 14.39 -7.22
N ASP A 412 -7.33 14.65 -8.53
CA ASP A 412 -8.21 14.02 -9.50
C ASP A 412 -7.90 12.53 -9.66
N VAL A 413 -6.62 12.17 -9.65
CA VAL A 413 -6.16 10.77 -9.63
C VAL A 413 -6.71 10.07 -8.40
N MET A 414 -6.56 10.68 -7.22
CA MET A 414 -7.07 10.14 -5.96
C MET A 414 -8.60 9.92 -6.00
N LYS A 415 -9.34 10.76 -6.72
CA LYS A 415 -10.80 10.63 -6.93
C LYS A 415 -11.18 9.56 -7.96
N LEU A 416 -10.37 9.35 -8.99
CA LEU A 416 -10.70 8.47 -10.12
C LEU A 416 -10.25 7.04 -9.95
N LEU A 417 -9.11 6.81 -9.30
CA LEU A 417 -8.62 5.47 -8.98
C LEU A 417 -9.71 4.51 -8.50
N PRO A 418 -10.67 4.99 -7.69
CA PRO A 418 -11.97 4.41 -7.51
C PRO A 418 -12.66 3.68 -8.66
N GLY A 419 -13.13 4.40 -9.69
CA GLY A 419 -14.03 3.85 -10.74
C GLY A 419 -13.29 3.34 -11.98
N LEU A 420 -11.97 3.16 -11.90
CA LEU A 420 -11.13 2.72 -13.02
C LEU A 420 -10.96 1.25 -13.13
N LYS A 421 -10.82 0.60 -11.99
CA LYS A 421 -10.85 -0.84 -11.93
C LYS A 421 -12.15 -1.45 -12.41
N GLU A 422 -13.28 -0.85 -12.05
CA GLU A 422 -14.61 -1.32 -12.47
C GLU A 422 -14.75 -1.49 -14.00
N ALA A 423 -13.93 -0.80 -14.81
CA ALA A 423 -13.97 -0.90 -16.28
C ALA A 423 -13.04 -1.99 -16.87
N ASP A 424 -11.86 -2.21 -16.29
CA ASP A 424 -10.92 -3.24 -16.75
C ASP A 424 -11.42 -4.66 -16.43
N ASP A 425 -12.27 -4.75 -15.40
CA ASP A 425 -12.92 -5.96 -14.92
C ASP A 425 -14.02 -6.52 -15.85
N ASN A 426 -14.40 -5.76 -16.88
CA ASN A 426 -15.51 -6.06 -17.79
C ASN A 426 -15.05 -6.47 -19.22
N VAL A 427 -13.75 -6.74 -19.43
CA VAL A 427 -13.15 -7.07 -20.76
C VAL A 427 -12.71 -8.52 -20.86
#